data_AF-A0A1T4L530-F1
#
_entry.id   AF-A0A1T4L530-F1
#
_cell.length_a   1.000
_cell.length_b   1.000
_cell.length_c   1.000
_cell.angle_alpha   90.00
_cell.angle_beta   90.00
_cell.angle_gamma   90.00
#
_symmetry.space_group_name_H-M   'P 1'
#
loop_
_entity.id
_entity.type
_entity.pdbx_description
1 polymer ?
#
loop_
_entity_poly.entity_id
_entity_poly.type
_entity_poly.pdbx_seq_one_letter_code
_entity_poly.pdbx_strand_id
1 'polypeptide(L)'
;MLSQKKILCFSLISILGWLFASYLMIIHLSNDRDFINDKITVNAYNIVSQSLQDKESDHEIIKQIQFWFANDWTAQTGSVTTICNNDRDKLKQILSDSAIVTICRLRI
;
A
#
# COMPACT_ATOMS: atom_id res chain seq x y z
N MET A 1 33.12 34.88 29.85
CA MET A 1 32.87 33.43 29.66
C MET A 1 31.42 33.13 30.01
N LEU A 2 30.72 32.30 29.22
CA LEU A 2 29.36 31.86 29.57
C LEU A 2 29.39 31.02 30.86
N SER A 3 28.38 31.16 31.72
CA SER A 3 28.29 30.30 32.91
C SER A 3 27.95 28.86 32.52
N GLN A 4 28.47 27.90 33.28
CA GLN A 4 28.21 26.47 33.06
C GLN A 4 26.70 26.16 32.98
N LYS A 5 25.87 26.83 33.80
CA LYS A 5 24.41 26.69 33.76
C LYS A 5 23.81 27.11 32.41
N LYS A 6 24.32 28.19 31.81
CA LYS A 6 23.87 28.64 30.48
C LYS A 6 24.31 27.68 29.38
N ILE A 7 25.54 27.18 29.46
CA ILE A 7 26.07 26.18 28.51
C ILE A 7 25.23 24.89 28.56
N LEU A 8 24.92 24.40 29.77
CA LEU A 8 24.06 23.23 29.95
C LEU A 8 22.66 23.45 29.36
N CYS A 9 22.06 24.61 29.64
CA CYS A 9 20.73 24.94 29.14
C CYS A 9 20.69 24.98 27.59
N PHE A 10 21.67 25.64 26.96
CA PHE A 10 21.76 25.66 25.49
C PHE A 10 22.04 24.29 24.90
N SER A 11 22.83 23.46 25.56
CA SER A 11 23.08 22.07 25.13
C SER A 11 21.81 21.22 25.17
N LEU A 12 21.02 21.35 26.24
CA LEU A 12 19.74 20.66 26.37
C LEU A 12 18.74 21.10 25.31
N ILE A 13 18.63 22.41 25.06
CA ILE A 13 17.75 22.96 24.01
C ILE A 13 18.18 22.42 22.63
N SER A 14 19.48 22.38 22.36
CA SER A 14 19.99 21.84 21.09
C SER A 14 19.62 20.37 20.91
N ILE A 15 19.81 19.54 21.94
CA ILE A 15 19.46 18.11 21.90
C ILE A 15 17.96 17.92 21.72
N LEU A 16 17.12 18.69 22.43
CA LEU A 16 15.67 18.63 22.28
C LEU A 16 15.21 18.99 20.87
N GLY A 17 15.87 19.97 20.23
CA GLY A 17 15.61 20.31 18.83
C GLY A 17 15.86 19.14 17.88
N TRP A 18 16.98 18.43 18.06
CA TRP A 18 17.28 17.23 17.26
C TRP A 18 16.31 16.08 17.51
N LEU A 19 15.93 15.83 18.77
CA LEU A 19 14.95 14.80 19.11
C LEU A 19 13.58 15.10 18.50
N PHE A 20 13.12 16.35 18.57
CA PHE A 20 11.87 16.78 17.96
C PHE A 20 11.91 16.66 16.42
N ALA A 21 12.99 17.09 15.78
CA ALA A 21 13.16 16.94 14.35
C ALA A 21 13.17 15.46 13.91
N SER A 22 13.86 14.60 14.66
CA SER A 22 13.87 13.15 14.40
C SER A 22 12.49 12.53 14.56
N TYR A 23 11.75 12.91 15.60
CA TYR A 23 10.36 12.49 15.80
C TYR A 23 9.45 12.88 14.63
N LEU A 24 9.53 14.15 14.18
CA LEU A 24 8.76 14.61 13.02
C LEU A 24 9.12 13.84 11.76
N MET A 25 10.41 13.59 11.51
CA MET A 25 10.87 12.83 10.36
C MET A 25 10.32 11.40 10.34
N ILE A 26 10.32 10.71 11.48
CA ILE A 26 9.78 9.35 11.59
C ILE A 26 8.29 9.33 11.26
N ILE A 27 7.50 10.26 11.81
CA ILE A 27 6.06 10.34 11.56
C ILE A 27 5.76 10.70 10.09
N HIS A 28 6.52 11.62 9.51
CA HIS A 28 6.31 11.99 8.11
C HIS A 28 6.60 10.80 7.19
N LEU A 29 7.69 10.07 7.45
CA LEU A 29 8.04 8.87 6.67
C LEU A 29 7.00 7.75 6.82
N SER A 30 6.38 7.57 7.98
CA SER A 30 5.29 6.58 8.12
C SER A 30 4.06 7.02 7.31
N ASN A 31 3.67 8.29 7.40
CA ASN A 31 2.52 8.81 6.67
C ASN A 31 2.73 8.76 5.15
N ASP A 32 3.95 9.08 4.68
CA ASP A 32 4.30 9.01 3.27
C ASP A 32 4.23 7.56 2.76
N ARG A 33 4.69 6.59 3.55
CA ARG A 33 4.58 5.16 3.19
C ARG A 33 3.13 4.72 3.08
N ASP A 34 2.28 5.09 4.04
CA ASP A 34 0.86 4.73 4.01
C ASP A 34 0.16 5.39 2.81
N PHE A 35 0.47 6.66 2.54
CA PHE A 35 -0.04 7.37 1.37
C PHE A 35 0.42 6.76 0.04
N ILE A 36 1.70 6.39 -0.08
CA ILE A 36 2.24 5.72 -1.26
C ILE A 36 1.54 4.37 -1.44
N ASN A 37 1.38 3.58 -0.38
CA ASN A 37 0.71 2.29 -0.41
C ASN A 37 -0.75 2.41 -0.85
N ASP A 38 -1.47 3.45 -0.42
CA ASP A 38 -2.81 3.73 -0.93
C ASP A 38 -2.77 4.04 -2.44
N LYS A 39 -1.90 4.95 -2.88
CA LYS A 39 -1.84 5.37 -4.29
C LYS A 39 -1.45 4.25 -5.24
N ILE A 40 -0.47 3.41 -4.90
CA ILE A 40 -0.13 2.24 -5.73
C ILE A 40 -1.30 1.26 -5.79
N THR A 41 -2.07 1.13 -4.71
CA THR A 41 -3.21 0.20 -4.64
C THR A 41 -4.41 0.74 -5.41
N VAL A 42 -4.67 2.06 -5.39
CA VAL A 42 -5.67 2.70 -6.28
C VAL A 42 -5.31 2.47 -7.75
N ASN A 43 -4.05 2.69 -8.12
CA ASN A 43 -3.63 2.50 -9.50
C ASN A 43 -3.77 1.03 -9.95
N ALA A 44 -3.33 0.10 -9.11
CA ALA A 44 -3.49 -1.32 -9.35
C ALA A 44 -4.96 -1.71 -9.49
N TYR A 45 -5.84 -1.18 -8.62
CA TYR A 45 -7.28 -1.40 -8.70
C TYR A 45 -7.85 -0.92 -10.03
N ASN A 46 -7.47 0.27 -10.50
CA ASN A 46 -7.95 0.81 -11.77
C ASN A 46 -7.55 -0.06 -12.97
N ILE A 47 -6.33 -0.60 -12.98
CA ILE A 47 -5.87 -1.53 -14.03
C ILE A 47 -6.73 -2.80 -14.03
N VAL A 48 -6.96 -3.37 -12.84
CA VAL A 48 -7.74 -4.60 -12.68
C VAL A 48 -9.21 -4.37 -13.05
N SER A 49 -9.85 -3.33 -12.52
CA SER A 49 -11.27 -3.04 -12.79
C SER A 49 -11.51 -2.71 -14.25
N GLN A 50 -10.62 -1.93 -14.89
CA GLN A 50 -10.70 -1.66 -16.32
C GLN A 50 -10.54 -2.93 -17.16
N SER A 51 -9.62 -3.81 -16.79
CA SER A 51 -9.38 -5.07 -17.50
C SER A 51 -10.53 -6.09 -17.32
N LEU A 52 -11.40 -5.88 -16.32
CA LEU A 52 -12.54 -6.74 -15.99
C LEU A 52 -13.89 -6.09 -16.28
N GLN A 53 -13.92 -4.89 -16.88
CA GLN A 53 -15.15 -4.11 -17.05
C GLN A 53 -16.28 -4.85 -17.78
N ASP A 54 -15.94 -5.84 -18.62
CA ASP A 54 -16.88 -6.63 -19.41
C ASP A 54 -17.21 -7.99 -18.75
N LYS A 55 -16.85 -8.20 -17.48
CA LYS A 55 -17.12 -9.43 -16.71
C LYS A 55 -18.16 -9.14 -15.65
N GLU A 56 -19.24 -9.92 -15.63
CA GLU A 56 -20.41 -9.62 -14.79
C GLU A 56 -20.50 -10.51 -13.55
N SER A 57 -19.72 -11.59 -13.48
CA SER A 57 -19.79 -12.54 -12.37
C SER A 57 -18.42 -12.85 -11.77
N ASP A 58 -18.42 -13.16 -10.46
CA ASP A 58 -17.25 -13.66 -9.74
C ASP A 58 -16.56 -14.81 -10.47
N HIS A 59 -17.32 -15.75 -11.02
CA HIS A 59 -16.77 -16.89 -11.75
C HIS A 59 -16.01 -16.47 -13.00
N GLU A 60 -16.55 -15.54 -13.79
CA GLU A 60 -15.87 -15.00 -14.97
C GLU A 60 -14.61 -14.22 -14.61
N ILE A 61 -14.69 -13.41 -13.55
CA ILE A 61 -13.56 -12.62 -13.05
C ILE A 61 -12.45 -13.55 -12.56
N ILE A 62 -12.77 -14.55 -11.74
CA ILE A 62 -11.81 -15.55 -11.25
C ILE A 62 -11.13 -16.26 -12.43
N LYS A 63 -11.91 -16.72 -13.41
CA LYS A 63 -11.38 -17.41 -14.59
C LYS A 63 -10.44 -16.51 -15.40
N GLN A 64 -10.80 -15.25 -15.57
CA GLN A 64 -9.97 -14.27 -16.28
C GLN A 64 -8.65 -13.99 -15.54
N ILE A 65 -8.69 -13.86 -14.22
CA ILE A 65 -7.50 -13.66 -13.38
C ILE A 65 -6.61 -14.90 -13.41
N GLN A 66 -7.18 -16.11 -13.28
CA GLN A 66 -6.44 -17.36 -13.43
C GLN A 66 -5.75 -17.45 -14.79
N PHE A 67 -6.44 -17.03 -15.86
CA PHE A 67 -5.83 -16.95 -17.19
C PHE A 67 -4.64 -15.98 -17.22
N TRP A 68 -4.72 -14.81 -16.57
CA TRP A 68 -3.58 -13.89 -16.49
C TRP A 68 -2.38 -14.48 -15.76
N PHE A 69 -2.61 -15.18 -14.64
CA PHE A 69 -1.55 -15.88 -13.91
C PHE A 69 -0.93 -17.01 -14.72
N ALA A 70 -1.73 -17.77 -15.46
CA ALA A 70 -1.24 -18.87 -16.30
C ALA A 70 -0.44 -18.41 -17.53
N ASN A 71 -0.62 -17.16 -17.98
CA ASN A 71 0.04 -16.62 -19.17
C ASN A 71 1.09 -15.54 -18.86
N ASP A 72 1.48 -15.37 -17.59
CA ASP A 72 2.47 -14.36 -17.14
C ASP A 72 2.13 -12.92 -17.58
N TRP A 73 0.84 -12.54 -17.52
CA TRP A 73 0.42 -11.17 -17.82
C TRP A 73 0.77 -10.23 -16.67
N THR A 74 2.02 -9.80 -16.64
CA THR A 74 2.69 -9.15 -15.50
C THR A 74 2.01 -7.88 -15.00
N ALA A 75 1.42 -7.07 -15.89
CA ALA A 75 0.73 -5.84 -15.50
C ALA A 75 -0.52 -6.13 -14.65
N GLN A 76 -1.34 -7.08 -15.08
CA GLN A 76 -2.57 -7.47 -14.40
C GLN A 76 -2.28 -8.30 -13.15
N THR A 77 -1.41 -9.31 -13.25
CA THR A 77 -1.05 -10.17 -12.10
C THR A 77 -0.29 -9.39 -11.02
N GLY A 78 0.58 -8.46 -11.42
CA GLY A 78 1.27 -7.53 -10.53
C GLY A 78 0.30 -6.59 -9.82
N SER A 79 -0.73 -6.12 -10.53
CA SER A 79 -1.77 -5.26 -9.96
C SER A 79 -2.65 -6.02 -8.97
N VAL A 80 -3.15 -7.22 -9.32
CA VAL A 80 -3.89 -8.10 -8.39
C VAL A 80 -3.06 -8.37 -7.13
N THR A 81 -1.78 -8.70 -7.31
CA THR A 81 -0.84 -8.95 -6.20
C THR A 81 -0.68 -7.73 -5.30
N THR A 82 -0.54 -6.54 -5.88
CA THR A 82 -0.39 -5.28 -5.13
C THR A 82 -1.61 -5.02 -4.25
N ILE A 83 -2.81 -5.20 -4.81
CA ILE A 83 -4.06 -5.00 -4.06
C ILE A 83 -4.17 -6.01 -2.92
N CYS A 84 -3.93 -7.30 -3.20
CA CYS A 84 -4.00 -8.35 -2.19
C CYS A 84 -3.03 -8.16 -1.01
N ASN A 85 -1.88 -7.50 -1.21
CA ASN A 85 -0.89 -7.27 -0.16
C ASN A 85 -1.17 -6.00 0.67
N ASN A 86 -1.77 -4.99 0.06
CA ASN A 86 -1.88 -3.66 0.67
C ASN A 86 -3.31 -3.36 1.14
N ASP A 87 -4.33 -3.68 0.34
CA ASP A 87 -5.74 -3.41 0.65
C ASP A 87 -6.66 -4.31 -0.19
N ARG A 88 -6.83 -5.56 0.24
CA ARG A 88 -7.70 -6.54 -0.43
C ARG A 88 -9.16 -6.09 -0.49
N ASP A 89 -9.58 -5.23 0.42
CA ASP A 89 -10.97 -4.80 0.54
C ASP A 89 -11.38 -3.89 -0.62
N LYS A 90 -10.43 -3.29 -1.35
CA LYS A 90 -10.73 -2.58 -2.61
C LYS A 90 -11.39 -3.48 -3.65
N LEU A 91 -11.10 -4.79 -3.64
CA LEU A 91 -11.70 -5.74 -4.57
C LEU A 91 -13.18 -6.01 -4.28
N LYS A 92 -13.70 -5.65 -3.10
CA LYS A 92 -15.13 -5.81 -2.74
C LYS A 92 -16.07 -4.99 -3.64
N GLN A 93 -15.53 -4.01 -4.36
CA GLN A 93 -16.29 -3.23 -5.35
C GLN A 93 -16.66 -4.04 -6.60
N ILE A 94 -15.92 -5.13 -6.88
CA ILE A 94 -16.08 -5.94 -8.11
C ILE A 94 -16.20 -7.44 -7.85
N LEU A 95 -15.99 -7.90 -6.62
CA LEU A 95 -15.95 -9.31 -6.25
C LEU A 95 -16.58 -9.56 -4.87
N SER A 96 -17.16 -10.74 -4.67
CA SER A 96 -17.52 -11.19 -3.32
C SER A 96 -16.30 -11.55 -2.47
N ASP A 97 -16.46 -11.57 -1.14
CA ASP A 97 -15.40 -11.99 -0.21
C ASP A 97 -14.81 -13.36 -0.54
N SER A 98 -15.65 -14.30 -0.99
CA SER A 98 -15.21 -15.65 -1.36
C SER A 98 -14.31 -15.66 -2.60
N ALA A 99 -14.62 -14.82 -3.58
CA ALA A 99 -13.83 -14.67 -4.78
C ALA A 99 -12.50 -13.96 -4.49
N ILE A 100 -12.50 -12.94 -3.62
CA ILE A 100 -11.29 -12.24 -3.16
C ILE A 100 -10.31 -13.22 -2.52
N VAL A 101 -10.79 -14.08 -1.61
CA VAL A 101 -9.96 -15.12 -0.99
C VAL A 101 -9.36 -16.05 -2.04
N THR A 102 -10.14 -16.41 -3.06
CA THR A 102 -9.69 -17.29 -4.14
C THR A 102 -8.56 -16.63 -4.95
N ILE A 103 -8.77 -15.40 -5.44
CA ILE A 103 -7.79 -14.75 -6.31
C ILE A 103 -6.51 -14.35 -5.57
N CYS A 104 -6.60 -13.93 -4.30
CA CYS A 104 -5.42 -13.60 -3.52
C CYS A 104 -4.59 -14.82 -3.11
N ARG A 105 -5.15 -16.04 -3.23
CA ARG A 105 -4.44 -17.31 -3.04
C ARG A 105 -3.81 -17.88 -4.31
N LEU A 106 -4.13 -17.34 -5.49
CA LEU A 106 -3.48 -17.73 -6.75
C LEU A 106 -1.99 -17.35 -6.80
N ARG A 107 -1.52 -16.58 -5.82
CA ARG A 107 -0.13 -16.17 -5.64
C ARG A 107 0.76 -17.25 -4.98
N ILE A 108 0.33 -18.50 -4.96
CA ILE A 108 1.10 -19.65 -4.44
C ILE A 108 1.58 -20.49 -5.61
#